data_AF-A0A7Y2UA09-F1
#
_entry.id   AF-A0A7Y2UA09-F1
#
_cell.length_a   1.000
_cell.length_b   1.000
_cell.length_c   1.000
_cell.angle_alpha   90.00
_cell.angle_beta   90.00
_cell.angle_gamma   90.00
#
_symmetry.space_group_name_H-M   'P 1'
#
loop_
_entity.id
_entity.type
_entity.pdbx_description
1 polymer ?
#
loop_
_entity_poly.entity_id
_entity_poly.type
_entity_poly.pdbx_seq_one_letter_code
_entity_poly.pdbx_strand_id
1 'polypeptide(L)'
;MSATEDHAQPKNGPVQRLRGWLDRVPVIGNLNPPGPGGMKHAGSLVDVFASFVSLDNRVDRAEAEVALDLLRHAFPEADHGWLARRLHRALASPKAPAEVAETLREEFSRGERVSLGLQL
;
A
#
# COMPACT_ATOMS: atom_id res chain seq x y z
N MET A 1 28.81 44.96 -2.02
CA MET A 1 28.53 44.00 -0.94
C MET A 1 27.06 44.16 -0.58
N SER A 2 26.20 43.26 -1.05
CA SER A 2 24.81 43.16 -0.57
C SER A 2 24.50 41.67 -0.44
N ALA A 3 24.38 41.22 0.80
CA ALA A 3 23.99 39.87 1.14
C ALA A 3 22.46 39.78 1.06
N THR A 4 21.95 38.89 0.22
CA THR A 4 20.55 38.43 0.29
C THR A 4 20.49 37.28 1.28
N GLU A 5 19.88 37.53 2.45
CA GLU A 5 19.47 36.51 3.40
C GLU A 5 18.30 35.70 2.81
N ASP A 6 18.63 34.51 2.28
CA ASP A 6 17.64 33.50 1.92
C ASP A 6 17.15 32.80 3.20
N HIS A 7 15.93 33.13 3.61
CA HIS A 7 15.25 32.47 4.71
C HIS A 7 14.92 31.02 4.32
N ALA A 8 15.76 30.08 4.77
CA ALA A 8 15.50 28.66 4.67
C ALA A 8 14.29 28.26 5.55
N GLN A 9 13.13 28.08 4.92
CA GLN A 9 11.93 27.55 5.54
C GLN A 9 12.08 26.03 5.78
N PRO A 10 11.81 25.51 7.00
CA PRO A 10 11.95 24.09 7.29
C PRO A 10 10.86 23.31 6.54
N LYS A 11 11.32 22.41 5.66
CA LYS A 11 10.48 21.50 4.87
C LYS A 11 9.95 20.41 5.80
N ASN A 12 8.81 20.68 6.43
CA ASN A 12 8.11 19.67 7.22
C ASN A 12 7.79 18.48 6.33
N GLY A 13 8.46 17.35 6.59
CA GLY A 13 8.37 16.14 5.77
C GLY A 13 6.98 15.47 5.85
N PRO A 14 6.55 14.80 4.76
CA PRO A 14 5.20 14.22 4.61
C PRO A 14 4.89 13.03 5.55
N VAL A 15 5.90 12.52 6.27
CA VAL A 15 5.78 11.38 7.22
C VAL A 15 4.81 11.67 8.38
N GLN A 16 4.56 12.94 8.70
CA GLN A 16 3.77 13.31 9.88
C GLN A 16 2.27 13.01 9.77
N ARG A 17 1.68 12.94 8.55
CA ARG A 17 0.24 12.73 8.39
C ARG A 17 -0.22 11.27 8.52
N LEU A 18 0.68 10.30 8.33
CA LEU A 18 0.42 8.87 8.51
C LEU A 18 0.39 8.45 9.99
N ARG A 19 1.08 9.19 10.88
CA ARG A 19 1.17 8.85 12.31
C ARG A 19 -0.19 8.78 13.02
N GLY A 20 -1.17 9.61 12.63
CA GLY A 20 -2.47 9.64 13.31
C GLY A 20 -3.40 8.47 12.96
N TRP A 21 -3.17 7.77 11.85
CA TRP A 21 -3.93 6.57 11.49
C TRP A 21 -3.30 5.30 12.09
N LEU A 22 -1.97 5.26 12.19
CA LEU A 22 -1.19 4.24 12.88
C LEU A 22 -1.67 3.97 14.31
N ASP A 23 -2.09 5.01 15.04
CA ASP A 23 -2.54 4.90 16.44
C ASP A 23 -3.87 4.15 16.63
N ARG A 24 -4.63 3.90 15.56
CA ARG A 24 -5.92 3.16 15.62
C ARG A 24 -5.80 1.68 15.29
N VAL A 25 -4.62 1.22 14.85
CA VAL A 25 -4.37 -0.19 14.58
C VAL A 25 -3.69 -0.77 15.82
N PRO A 26 -4.31 -1.72 16.55
CA PRO A 26 -3.66 -2.32 17.72
C PRO A 26 -2.35 -2.97 17.31
N VAL A 27 -1.23 -2.37 17.74
CA VAL A 27 0.13 -2.87 17.53
C VAL A 27 0.34 -4.05 18.48
N ILE A 28 0.05 -5.26 18.00
CA ILE A 28 0.46 -6.51 18.65
C ILE A 28 1.61 -7.10 17.83
N GLY A 29 2.69 -7.43 18.53
CA GLY A 29 4.02 -7.70 17.98
C GLY A 29 4.11 -8.85 16.98
N ASN A 30 5.09 -8.68 16.09
CA ASN A 30 5.91 -9.70 15.42
C ASN A 30 5.29 -11.10 15.25
N LEU A 31 4.32 -11.22 14.35
CA LEU A 31 4.02 -12.46 13.65
C LEU A 31 3.81 -12.07 12.19
N ASN A 32 4.64 -12.62 11.30
CA ASN A 32 4.39 -12.60 9.86
C ASN A 32 3.68 -13.93 9.53
N PRO A 33 2.37 -14.08 9.77
CA PRO A 33 1.69 -15.27 9.30
C PRO A 33 1.77 -15.25 7.77
N PRO A 34 2.16 -16.36 7.13
CA PRO A 34 1.94 -16.50 5.69
C PRO A 34 0.47 -16.21 5.42
N GLY A 35 0.17 -15.44 4.37
CA GLY A 35 -1.21 -15.27 3.94
C GLY A 35 -1.88 -16.64 3.83
N PRO A 36 -3.13 -16.82 4.30
CA PRO A 36 -3.82 -18.11 4.25
C PRO A 36 -3.62 -18.79 2.89
N GLY A 37 -3.28 -20.08 2.91
CA GLY A 37 -2.69 -20.84 1.79
C GLY A 37 -3.48 -20.94 0.48
N GLY A 38 -4.57 -20.19 0.30
CA GLY A 38 -5.29 -20.02 -0.95
C GLY A 38 -5.04 -18.68 -1.67
N MET A 39 -4.27 -17.76 -1.07
CA MET A 39 -4.19 -16.36 -1.54
C MET A 39 -2.79 -15.97 -2.05
N LYS A 40 -2.26 -16.73 -3.01
CA LYS A 40 -0.95 -16.42 -3.63
C LYS A 40 -0.88 -14.99 -4.21
N HIS A 41 -2.03 -14.41 -4.55
CA HIS A 41 -2.12 -13.15 -5.29
C HIS A 41 -2.59 -11.95 -4.45
N ALA A 42 -3.10 -12.18 -3.24
CA ALA A 42 -3.58 -11.08 -2.39
C ALA A 42 -2.45 -10.14 -1.98
N GLY A 43 -1.25 -10.66 -1.76
CA GLY A 43 -0.07 -9.84 -1.47
C GLY A 43 0.29 -8.89 -2.61
N SER A 44 0.30 -9.39 -3.85
CA SER A 44 0.63 -8.60 -5.03
C SER A 44 -0.47 -7.57 -5.33
N LEU A 45 -1.75 -7.89 -5.10
CA LEU A 45 -2.85 -6.93 -5.26
C LEU A 45 -2.78 -5.80 -4.22
N VAL A 46 -2.41 -6.11 -2.98
CA VAL A 46 -2.18 -5.09 -1.96
C VAL A 46 -1.07 -4.11 -2.38
N ASP A 47 0.00 -4.61 -2.99
CA ASP A 47 1.09 -3.75 -3.49
C ASP A 47 0.63 -2.86 -4.65
N VAL A 48 -0.26 -3.34 -5.52
CA VAL A 48 -0.90 -2.53 -6.57
C VAL A 48 -1.69 -1.37 -5.98
N PHE A 49 -2.60 -1.67 -5.05
CA PHE A 49 -3.40 -0.63 -4.39
C PHE A 49 -2.52 0.38 -3.65
N ALA A 50 -1.50 -0.09 -2.92
CA ALA A 50 -0.58 0.80 -2.23
C ALA A 50 0.20 1.71 -3.19
N SER A 51 0.57 1.20 -4.36
CA SER A 51 1.25 1.97 -5.41
C SER A 51 0.37 3.08 -5.98
N PHE A 52 -0.91 2.78 -6.26
CA PHE A 52 -1.85 3.76 -6.77
C PHE A 52 -2.25 4.81 -5.74
N VAL A 53 -2.56 4.39 -4.51
CA VAL A 53 -2.89 5.32 -3.41
C VAL A 53 -1.72 6.25 -3.08
N SER A 54 -0.49 5.85 -3.41
CA SER A 54 0.71 6.66 -3.14
C SER A 54 1.26 7.38 -4.36
N LEU A 55 0.55 7.40 -5.50
CA LEU A 55 1.08 7.86 -6.79
C LEU A 55 1.59 9.31 -6.76
N ASP A 56 0.86 10.20 -6.08
CA ASP A 56 1.23 11.61 -5.92
C ASP A 56 2.18 11.85 -4.73
N ASN A 57 2.84 10.79 -4.26
CA ASN A 57 3.67 10.78 -3.04
C ASN A 57 2.92 11.28 -1.80
N ARG A 58 1.59 11.13 -1.83
CA ARG A 58 0.64 11.49 -0.78
C ARG A 58 -0.29 10.31 -0.61
N VAL A 59 -0.40 9.80 0.61
CA VAL A 59 -1.40 8.80 0.97
C VAL A 59 -2.56 9.54 1.61
N ASP A 60 -3.70 9.63 0.92
CA ASP A 60 -4.92 10.12 1.54
C ASP A 60 -5.60 9.03 2.37
N ARG A 61 -6.18 9.42 3.50
CA ARG A 61 -6.85 8.47 4.39
C ARG A 61 -8.09 7.89 3.74
N ALA A 62 -8.89 8.69 3.03
CA ALA A 62 -10.11 8.17 2.41
C ALA A 62 -9.75 7.16 1.30
N GLU A 63 -8.71 7.44 0.52
CA GLU A 63 -8.20 6.51 -0.50
C GLU A 63 -7.69 5.20 0.09
N ALA A 64 -6.97 5.24 1.22
CA ALA A 64 -6.49 4.04 1.89
C ALA A 64 -7.63 3.18 2.46
N GLU A 65 -8.67 3.80 3.01
CA GLU A 65 -9.87 3.06 3.50
C GLU A 65 -10.66 2.47 2.32
N VAL A 66 -10.83 3.22 1.22
CA VAL A 66 -11.48 2.72 -0.01
C VAL A 66 -10.71 1.53 -0.59
N ALA A 67 -9.37 1.63 -0.66
CA ALA A 67 -8.53 0.52 -1.11
C ALA A 67 -8.68 -0.72 -0.22
N LEU A 68 -8.75 -0.53 1.09
CA LEU A 68 -8.94 -1.63 2.04
C LEU A 68 -10.32 -2.29 1.88
N ASP A 69 -11.37 -1.52 1.64
CA ASP A 69 -12.71 -2.04 1.41
C ASP A 69 -12.81 -2.80 0.09
N LEU A 70 -12.16 -2.32 -0.97
CA LEU A 70 -12.05 -3.04 -2.24
C LEU A 70 -11.30 -4.37 -2.07
N LEU A 71 -10.20 -4.37 -1.31
CA LEU A 71 -9.43 -5.59 -1.00
C LEU A 71 -10.26 -6.61 -0.20
N ARG A 72 -11.06 -6.16 0.77
CA ARG A 72 -11.99 -7.03 1.51
C ARG A 72 -13.09 -7.59 0.60
N HIS A 73 -13.58 -6.80 -0.35
CA HIS A 73 -14.57 -7.25 -1.31
C HIS A 73 -14.01 -8.27 -2.31
N ALA A 74 -12.79 -8.03 -2.82
CA ALA A 74 -12.13 -8.94 -3.76
C ALA A 74 -11.68 -10.26 -3.10
N PHE A 75 -11.35 -10.22 -1.81
CA PHE A 75 -10.94 -11.38 -1.04
C PHE A 75 -11.80 -11.55 0.23
N PRO A 76 -13.08 -11.93 0.09
CA PRO A 76 -13.98 -12.06 1.24
C PRO A 76 -13.55 -13.18 2.20
N GLU A 77 -12.80 -14.17 1.70
CA GLU A 77 -12.24 -15.28 2.47
C GLU A 77 -10.91 -14.94 3.17
N ALA A 78 -10.38 -13.73 2.94
CA ALA A 78 -9.11 -13.31 3.54
C ALA A 78 -9.27 -12.93 5.01
N ASP A 79 -8.20 -13.11 5.78
CA ASP A 79 -8.12 -12.47 7.10
C ASP A 79 -8.06 -10.95 6.91
N HIS A 80 -9.16 -10.26 7.24
CA HIS A 80 -9.29 -8.81 7.09
C HIS A 80 -8.28 -8.02 7.94
N GLY A 81 -7.85 -8.58 9.08
CA GLY A 81 -6.82 -8.00 9.94
C GLY A 81 -5.42 -8.12 9.31
N TRP A 82 -5.14 -9.22 8.62
CA TRP A 82 -3.94 -9.38 7.81
C TRP A 82 -3.94 -8.44 6.62
N LEU A 83 -5.05 -8.30 5.88
CA LEU A 83 -5.17 -7.36 4.76
C LEU A 83 -4.87 -5.92 5.20
N ALA A 84 -5.50 -5.46 6.28
CA ALA A 84 -5.27 -4.12 6.83
C ALA A 84 -3.80 -3.91 7.20
N ARG A 85 -3.16 -4.87 7.89
CA ARG A 85 -1.74 -4.80 8.26
C ARG A 85 -0.81 -4.86 7.04
N ARG A 86 -1.15 -5.64 6.01
CA ARG A 86 -0.33 -5.76 4.80
C ARG A 86 -0.41 -4.51 3.94
N LEU A 87 -1.59 -3.91 3.81
CA LEU A 87 -1.78 -2.63 3.12
C LEU A 87 -1.07 -1.51 3.86
N HIS A 88 -1.19 -1.47 5.19
CA HIS A 88 -0.46 -0.51 6.01
C HIS A 88 1.05 -0.58 5.79
N ARG A 89 1.64 -1.78 5.82
CA ARG A 89 3.07 -1.97 5.54
C ARG A 89 3.45 -1.52 4.13
N ALA A 90 2.60 -1.77 3.14
CA ALA A 90 2.83 -1.36 1.76
C ALA A 90 2.79 0.17 1.61
N LEU A 91 1.84 0.86 2.25
CA LEU A 91 1.73 2.32 2.22
C LEU A 91 2.85 3.03 2.99
N ALA A 92 3.48 2.36 3.96
CA ALA A 92 4.65 2.89 4.66
C ALA A 92 5.92 2.92 3.79
N SER A 93 6.00 2.06 2.78
CA SER A 93 7.10 1.99 1.82
C SER A 93 6.57 1.55 0.45
N PRO A 94 5.82 2.42 -0.24
CA PRO A 94 5.12 2.06 -1.46
C PRO A 94 6.12 1.81 -2.60
N LYS A 95 5.86 0.75 -3.36
CA LYS A 95 6.59 0.47 -4.60
C LYS A 95 6.09 1.35 -5.72
N ALA A 96 6.98 1.74 -6.63
CA ALA A 96 6.59 2.47 -7.83
C ALA A 96 5.70 1.59 -8.73
N PRO A 97 4.73 2.15 -9.48
CA PRO A 97 3.84 1.35 -10.33
C PRO A 97 4.58 0.47 -11.32
N ALA A 98 5.71 0.97 -11.86
CA ALA A 98 6.57 0.21 -12.75
C ALA A 98 7.19 -1.02 -12.06
N GLU A 99 7.64 -0.89 -10.80
CA GLU A 99 8.23 -1.99 -10.03
C GLU A 99 7.18 -3.06 -9.68
N VAL A 100 5.96 -2.63 -9.34
CA VAL A 100 4.84 -3.56 -9.10
C VAL A 100 4.47 -4.28 -10.39
N ALA A 101 4.41 -3.57 -11.53
CA ALA A 101 4.13 -4.17 -12.82
C ALA A 101 5.19 -5.21 -13.22
N GLU A 102 6.48 -4.95 -13.00
CA GLU A 102 7.54 -5.93 -13.23
C GLU A 102 7.39 -7.16 -12.33
N THR A 103 7.13 -6.97 -11.03
CA THR A 103 6.89 -8.07 -10.08
C THR A 103 5.70 -8.93 -10.53
N LEU A 104 4.59 -8.32 -10.93
CA LEU A 104 3.43 -9.03 -11.48
C LEU A 104 3.77 -9.75 -12.80
N ARG A 105 4.65 -9.18 -13.62
CA ARG A 105 5.13 -9.82 -14.85
C ARG A 105 6.04 -11.03 -14.58
N GLU A 106 6.61 -11.16 -13.41
CA GLU A 106 7.44 -12.30 -13.03
C GLU A 106 6.64 -13.37 -12.31
N GLU A 107 5.74 -12.97 -11.41
CA GLU A 107 4.97 -13.89 -10.55
C GLU A 107 3.77 -14.55 -11.26
N PHE A 108 3.21 -13.92 -12.30
CA PHE A 108 1.97 -14.37 -12.94
C PHE A 108 2.21 -14.80 -14.38
N SER A 109 1.64 -15.93 -14.78
CA SER A 109 1.51 -16.28 -16.20
C SER A 109 0.61 -15.27 -16.93
N ARG A 110 0.69 -15.20 -18.26
CA ARG A 110 -0.15 -14.29 -19.06
C ARG A 110 -1.65 -14.47 -18.78
N GLY A 111 -2.10 -15.71 -18.56
CA GLY A 111 -3.50 -16.01 -18.23
C GLY A 111 -3.91 -15.47 -16.86
N GLU A 112 -3.05 -15.60 -15.86
CA GLU A 112 -3.34 -15.10 -14.50
C GLU A 112 -3.31 -13.57 -14.42
N ARG A 113 -2.47 -12.89 -15.23
CA ARG A 113 -2.49 -11.41 -15.35
C ARG A 113 -3.79 -10.89 -15.93
N VAL A 114 -4.32 -11.56 -16.95
CA VAL A 114 -5.61 -11.20 -17.55
C VAL A 114 -6.74 -11.44 -16.56
N SER A 115 -6.72 -12.56 -15.81
CA SER A 115 -7.70 -12.83 -14.77
C SER A 115 -7.67 -11.78 -13.66
N LEU A 116 -6.48 -11.34 -13.22
CA LEU A 116 -6.32 -10.25 -12.25
C LEU A 116 -6.90 -8.93 -12.76
N GLY A 117 -6.58 -8.57 -14.02
CA GLY A 117 -7.09 -7.35 -14.64
C GLY A 117 -8.61 -7.34 -14.84
N LEU A 118 -9.25 -8.51 -14.90
CA LEU A 118 -10.72 -8.63 -15.01
C LEU A 118 -11.44 -8.65 -13.66
N GLN A 119 -10.72 -8.83 -12.55
CA GLN A 119 -11.27 -8.83 -11.17
C GLN A 119 -11.24 -7.45 -10.50
N LEU A 120 -10.58 -6.47 -11.12
CA LEU A 120 -10.50 -5.07 -10.72
C LEU A 120 -11.49 -4.22 -11.53
#